data_AF-A0A956JEW8-F1
#
_entry.id   AF-A0A956JEW8-F1
#
_cell.length_a   1.000
_cell.length_b   1.000
_cell.length_c   1.000
_cell.angle_alpha   90.00
_cell.angle_beta   90.00
_cell.angle_gamma   90.00
#
_symmetry.space_group_name_H-M   'P 1'
#
loop_
_entity.id
_entity.type
_entity.pdbx_description
1 polymer ?
#
loop_
_entity_poly.entity_id
_entity_poly.type
_entity_poly.pdbx_seq_one_letter_code
_entity_poly.pdbx_strand_id
1 'polypeptide(L)'
;MGSRSSRAQEGDRASPHHWVVIDGIVVSFTTPGAIPDELWAEYLDEVASTRPRHCLLLCAGAISLDVAQRRRLTHAVMRVRSSVVVLTDDRVTGRIARAVAWFGAKLDTYAWGELPSALAGLEVDEGTRRRLHEVAWGFHQQHGPALPRVDAE
;
A
#
# COMPACT_ATOMS: atom_id res chain seq x y z
N MET A 1 14.77 26.38 -1.23
CA MET A 1 14.38 24.98 -0.95
C MET A 1 13.04 24.76 -1.61
N GLY A 2 13.05 24.20 -2.82
CA GLY A 2 11.86 24.09 -3.66
C GLY A 2 10.99 22.92 -3.22
N SER A 3 9.75 23.22 -2.82
CA SER A 3 8.66 22.26 -2.76
C SER A 3 8.55 21.57 -4.11
N ARG A 4 8.96 20.30 -4.19
CA ARG A 4 8.55 19.45 -5.31
C ARG A 4 7.08 19.16 -5.08
N SER A 5 6.26 19.96 -5.73
CA SER A 5 4.82 19.83 -5.80
C SER A 5 4.44 18.37 -6.01
N SER A 6 3.61 17.88 -5.08
CA SER A 6 2.41 17.10 -5.34
C SER A 6 2.11 16.93 -6.83
N ARG A 7 2.79 15.97 -7.47
CA ARG A 7 2.25 15.33 -8.66
C ARG A 7 1.26 14.31 -8.13
N ALA A 8 0.13 14.81 -7.61
CA ALA A 8 -1.05 13.98 -7.50
C ALA A 8 -1.24 13.44 -8.92
N GLN A 9 -1.08 12.13 -9.10
CA GLN A 9 -1.46 11.41 -10.31
C GLN A 9 -3.00 11.47 -10.40
N GLU A 10 -3.53 12.67 -10.59
CA GLU A 10 -4.92 12.94 -10.84
C GLU A 10 -5.15 12.70 -12.32
N GLY A 11 -5.30 11.43 -12.72
CA GLY A 11 -5.64 11.14 -14.10
C GLY A 11 -5.28 9.79 -14.69
N ASP A 12 -5.09 8.71 -13.92
CA ASP A 12 -5.23 7.40 -14.56
C ASP A 12 -5.94 6.37 -13.68
N ARG A 13 -7.28 6.42 -13.70
CA ARG A 13 -8.15 5.41 -13.10
C ARG A 13 -8.01 4.03 -13.78
N ALA A 14 -7.25 3.92 -14.88
CA ALA A 14 -6.96 2.64 -15.54
C ALA A 14 -5.62 2.03 -15.13
N SER A 15 -4.75 2.74 -14.39
CA SER A 15 -3.47 2.20 -13.98
C SER A 15 -3.64 1.07 -12.94
N PRO A 16 -2.96 -0.08 -13.09
CA PRO A 16 -3.04 -1.18 -12.13
C PRO A 16 -2.41 -0.82 -10.77
N HIS A 17 -1.65 0.27 -10.71
CA HIS A 17 -1.01 0.77 -9.51
C HIS A 17 -0.91 2.30 -9.53
N HIS A 18 -1.15 2.94 -8.41
CA HIS A 18 -0.86 4.36 -8.21
C HIS A 18 -0.63 4.65 -6.74
N TRP A 19 -0.13 5.83 -6.40
CA TRP A 19 0.12 6.20 -5.00
C TRP A 19 -0.10 7.68 -4.74
N VAL A 20 -0.30 7.99 -3.47
CA VAL A 20 -0.32 9.35 -2.93
C VAL A 20 0.52 9.41 -1.67
N VAL A 21 0.96 10.61 -1.31
CA VAL A 21 1.64 10.86 -0.03
C VAL A 21 0.68 11.63 0.87
N ILE A 22 0.30 11.04 2.01
CA ILE A 22 -0.58 11.66 3.00
C ILE A 22 0.23 11.80 4.28
N ASP A 23 0.53 13.05 4.66
CA ASP A 23 1.17 13.39 5.93
C ASP A 23 2.48 12.59 6.18
N GLY A 24 3.26 12.37 5.11
CA GLY A 24 4.53 11.64 5.15
C GLY A 24 4.42 10.12 5.02
N ILE A 25 3.23 9.59 4.76
CA ILE A 25 2.94 8.18 4.53
C ILE A 25 2.71 7.97 3.05
N VAL A 26 3.44 7.02 2.45
CA VAL A 26 3.18 6.61 1.07
C VAL A 26 2.03 5.61 1.08
N VAL A 27 0.91 5.97 0.48
CA VAL A 27 -0.27 5.13 0.34
C VAL A 27 -0.37 4.70 -1.12
N SER A 28 -0.24 3.41 -1.38
CA SER A 28 -0.33 2.86 -2.72
C SER A 28 -1.60 2.03 -2.91
N PHE A 29 -2.22 2.15 -4.06
CA PHE A 29 -3.45 1.49 -4.45
C PHE A 29 -3.15 0.55 -5.60
N THR A 30 -3.52 -0.72 -5.44
CA THR A 30 -3.19 -1.76 -6.42
C THR A 30 -4.42 -2.57 -6.76
N THR A 31 -4.80 -2.54 -8.03
CA THR A 31 -5.87 -3.38 -8.57
C THR A 31 -5.30 -4.73 -9.04
N PRO A 32 -6.14 -5.76 -9.24
CA PRO A 32 -5.64 -7.09 -9.63
C PRO A 32 -4.93 -7.06 -10.99
N GLY A 33 -3.83 -7.82 -11.09
CA GLY A 33 -3.07 -7.95 -12.33
C GLY A 33 -1.57 -7.69 -12.18
N ALA A 34 -0.91 -7.50 -13.32
CA ALA A 34 0.52 -7.19 -13.39
C ALA A 34 0.73 -5.67 -13.31
N ILE A 35 1.79 -5.26 -12.62
CA ILE A 35 2.23 -3.87 -12.56
C ILE A 35 3.37 -3.70 -13.57
N PRO A 36 3.26 -2.76 -14.54
CA PRO A 36 4.36 -2.42 -15.43
C PRO A 36 5.64 -2.08 -14.68
N ASP A 37 6.78 -2.49 -15.23
CA ASP A 37 8.07 -2.35 -14.54
C ASP A 37 8.50 -0.91 -14.33
N GLU A 38 8.15 -0.03 -15.28
CA GLU A 38 8.42 1.40 -15.22
C GLU A 38 7.61 2.06 -14.11
N LEU A 39 6.31 1.74 -14.03
CA LEU A 39 5.42 2.23 -12.98
C LEU A 39 5.85 1.74 -11.59
N TRP A 40 6.30 0.48 -11.51
CA TRP A 40 6.86 -0.06 -10.28
C TRP A 40 8.15 0.64 -9.88
N ALA A 41 9.02 0.95 -10.84
CA ALA A 41 10.25 1.70 -10.57
C ALA A 41 9.96 3.12 -10.06
N GLU A 42 9.01 3.83 -10.69
CA GLU A 42 8.59 5.16 -10.24
C GLU A 42 8.06 5.16 -8.80
N TYR A 43 7.24 4.16 -8.45
CA TYR A 43 6.75 3.98 -7.08
C TYR A 43 7.91 3.77 -6.08
N LEU A 44 8.86 2.89 -6.40
CA LEU A 44 9.99 2.61 -5.51
C LEU A 44 10.94 3.80 -5.39
N ASP A 45 11.11 4.59 -6.45
CA ASP A 45 11.87 5.83 -6.44
C ASP A 45 11.20 6.88 -5.55
N GLU A 46 9.86 6.98 -5.60
CA GLU A 46 9.10 7.82 -4.65
C GLU A 46 9.43 7.37 -3.22
N VAL A 47 9.20 6.11 -2.85
CA VAL A 47 9.49 5.58 -1.50
C VAL A 47 10.93 5.89 -1.06
N ALA A 48 11.90 5.69 -1.95
CA ALA A 48 13.31 5.98 -1.66
C ALA A 48 13.58 7.47 -1.41
N SER A 49 12.84 8.35 -2.10
CA SER A 49 12.99 9.80 -2.01
C SER A 49 12.24 10.41 -0.83
N THR A 50 10.99 10.01 -0.57
CA THR A 50 10.18 10.49 0.56
C THR A 50 10.69 9.94 1.88
N ARG A 51 11.34 8.76 1.87
CA ARG A 51 11.81 8.04 3.07
C ARG A 51 10.73 7.96 4.15
N PRO A 52 9.54 7.46 3.82
CA PRO A 52 8.40 7.51 4.73
C PRO A 52 8.66 6.65 5.96
N ARG A 53 8.10 7.02 7.12
CA ARG A 53 8.12 6.14 8.30
C ARG A 53 7.22 4.90 8.09
N HIS A 54 6.16 5.08 7.32
CA HIS A 54 5.14 4.07 7.04
C HIS A 54 4.77 4.03 5.56
N CYS A 55 4.58 2.83 5.02
CA CYS A 55 3.97 2.59 3.73
C CYS A 55 2.67 1.81 3.94
N LEU A 56 1.58 2.26 3.33
CA LEU A 56 0.28 1.58 3.35
C LEU A 56 -0.03 1.08 1.94
N LEU A 57 -0.07 -0.24 1.76
CA LEU A 57 -0.34 -0.90 0.50
C LEU A 57 -1.78 -1.43 0.52
N LEU A 58 -2.64 -0.84 -0.30
CA LEU A 58 -4.03 -1.19 -0.45
C LEU A 58 -4.19 -2.06 -1.69
N CYS A 59 -4.52 -3.34 -1.51
CA CYS A 59 -4.62 -4.31 -2.60
C CYS A 59 -6.05 -4.85 -2.72
N ALA A 60 -6.69 -4.59 -3.86
CA ALA A 60 -8.06 -5.03 -4.13
C ALA A 60 -8.17 -6.51 -4.53
N GLY A 61 -7.06 -7.18 -4.85
CA GLY A 61 -7.04 -8.61 -5.16
C GLY A 61 -5.64 -9.13 -5.47
N ALA A 62 -5.56 -10.17 -6.29
CA ALA A 62 -4.32 -10.85 -6.63
C ALA A 62 -3.39 -9.97 -7.47
N ILE A 63 -2.21 -9.66 -6.93
CA ILE A 63 -1.15 -8.95 -7.65
C ILE A 63 -0.16 -9.94 -8.25
N SER A 64 0.34 -9.62 -9.45
CA SER A 64 1.40 -10.38 -10.10
C SER A 64 2.69 -9.58 -10.08
N LEU A 65 3.59 -9.95 -9.16
CA LEU A 65 4.95 -9.42 -9.11
C LEU A 65 5.95 -10.51 -9.47
N ASP A 66 6.86 -10.21 -10.38
CA ASP A 66 7.94 -11.13 -10.71
C ASP A 66 9.00 -11.22 -9.59
N VAL A 67 10.05 -12.01 -9.80
CA VAL A 67 11.14 -12.13 -8.81
C VAL A 67 11.94 -10.82 -8.68
N ALA A 68 12.14 -10.10 -9.77
CA ALA A 68 12.94 -8.88 -9.80
C ALA A 68 12.22 -7.72 -9.09
N GLN A 69 10.92 -7.54 -9.32
CA GLN A 69 10.05 -6.57 -8.66
C GLN A 69 9.99 -6.79 -7.16
N ARG A 70 9.82 -8.05 -6.71
CA ARG A 70 9.83 -8.41 -5.28
C ARG A 70 11.17 -8.10 -4.60
N ARG A 71 12.29 -8.39 -5.27
CA ARG A 71 13.63 -8.05 -4.79
C ARG A 71 13.83 -6.54 -4.70
N ARG A 72 13.42 -5.78 -5.72
CA ARG A 72 13.51 -4.32 -5.73
C ARG A 72 12.71 -3.70 -4.58
N LEU A 73 11.48 -4.16 -4.35
CA LEU A 73 10.66 -3.73 -3.22
C LEU A 73 11.35 -3.99 -1.89
N THR A 74 11.82 -5.22 -1.68
CA THR A 74 12.53 -5.62 -0.46
C THR A 74 13.73 -4.69 -0.19
N HIS A 75 14.57 -4.46 -1.21
CA HIS A 75 15.70 -3.55 -1.09
C HIS A 75 15.29 -2.11 -0.78
N ALA A 76 14.25 -1.59 -1.44
CA ALA A 76 13.76 -0.24 -1.22
C ALA A 76 13.32 -0.05 0.24
N VAL A 77 12.40 -0.89 0.73
CA VAL A 77 11.83 -0.77 2.08
C VAL A 77 12.87 -0.99 3.18
N MET A 78 13.82 -1.93 2.98
CA MET A 78 14.91 -2.14 3.93
C MET A 78 15.87 -0.94 3.99
N ARG A 79 16.14 -0.30 2.84
CA ARG A 79 17.04 0.86 2.77
C ARG A 79 16.47 2.07 3.49
N VAL A 80 15.16 2.31 3.37
CA VAL A 80 14.50 3.45 4.03
C VAL A 80 14.03 3.13 5.45
N ARG A 81 14.09 1.86 5.87
CA ARG A 81 13.63 1.37 7.19
C ARG A 81 12.16 1.71 7.48
N SER A 82 11.35 1.80 6.43
CA SER A 82 9.91 2.01 6.56
C SER A 82 9.24 0.75 7.11
N SER A 83 8.22 0.94 7.93
CA SER A 83 7.26 -0.13 8.21
C SER A 83 6.22 -0.19 7.10
N VAL A 84 5.82 -1.40 6.72
CA VAL A 84 4.90 -1.65 5.60
C VAL A 84 3.66 -2.31 6.16
N VAL A 85 2.50 -1.74 5.89
CA VAL A 85 1.20 -2.35 6.19
C VAL A 85 0.53 -2.70 4.87
N VAL A 86 0.17 -3.97 4.70
CA VAL A 86 -0.52 -4.46 3.51
C VAL A 86 -1.96 -4.81 3.87
N LEU A 87 -2.94 -4.18 3.22
CA LEU A 87 -4.35 -4.53 3.32
C LEU A 87 -4.77 -5.33 2.09
N THR A 88 -5.15 -6.59 2.31
CA THR A 88 -5.59 -7.50 1.26
C THR A 88 -6.40 -8.66 1.82
N ASP A 89 -7.49 -9.02 1.15
CA ASP A 89 -8.19 -10.29 1.39
C ASP A 89 -7.66 -11.43 0.50
N ASP A 90 -6.81 -11.10 -0.47
CA ASP A 90 -6.28 -12.08 -1.41
C ASP A 90 -5.11 -12.87 -0.82
N ARG A 91 -5.24 -14.20 -0.87
CA ARG A 91 -4.26 -15.12 -0.29
C ARG A 91 -2.93 -15.11 -1.05
N VAL A 92 -2.91 -14.83 -2.35
CA VAL A 92 -1.68 -14.79 -3.15
C VAL A 92 -0.89 -13.54 -2.79
N THR A 93 -1.55 -12.37 -2.81
CA THR A 93 -0.96 -11.09 -2.38
C THR A 93 -0.45 -11.17 -0.95
N GLY A 94 -1.23 -11.73 -0.01
CA GLY A 94 -0.80 -11.93 1.37
C GLY A 94 0.44 -12.84 1.50
N ARG A 95 0.55 -13.91 0.68
CA ARG A 95 1.75 -14.77 0.66
C ARG A 95 2.97 -14.04 0.12
N ILE A 96 2.81 -13.22 -0.92
CA ILE A 96 3.90 -12.39 -1.47
C ILE A 96 4.39 -11.41 -0.39
N ALA A 97 3.47 -10.73 0.30
CA ALA A 97 3.80 -9.78 1.36
C ALA A 97 4.60 -10.45 2.49
N ARG A 98 4.17 -11.63 2.96
CA ARG A 98 4.91 -12.42 3.96
C ARG A 98 6.28 -12.86 3.48
N ALA A 99 6.41 -13.23 2.20
CA ALA A 99 7.71 -13.58 1.64
C ALA A 99 8.68 -12.39 1.66
N VAL A 100 8.19 -11.17 1.41
CA VAL A 100 8.99 -9.93 1.54
C VAL A 100 9.38 -9.69 3.00
N ALA A 101 8.47 -9.92 3.96
CA ALA A 101 8.76 -9.80 5.39
C ALA A 101 9.92 -10.71 5.84
N TRP A 102 9.99 -11.95 5.33
CA TRP A 102 11.10 -12.88 5.63
C TRP A 102 12.48 -12.36 5.25
N PHE A 103 12.58 -11.43 4.30
CA PHE A 103 13.85 -10.81 3.94
C PHE A 103 14.26 -9.65 4.85
N GLY A 104 13.52 -9.42 5.95
CA GLY A 104 13.87 -8.44 6.99
C GLY A 104 13.11 -7.12 6.93
N ALA A 105 12.11 -7.00 6.05
CA ALA A 105 11.21 -5.86 6.06
C ALA A 105 10.26 -5.94 7.27
N LYS A 106 10.08 -4.81 7.99
CA LYS A 106 9.01 -4.71 9.00
C LYS A 106 7.68 -4.58 8.27
N LEU A 107 7.03 -5.71 8.05
CA LEU A 107 5.82 -5.79 7.25
C LEU A 107 4.74 -6.56 8.00
N ASP A 108 3.56 -5.94 8.10
CA ASP A 108 2.35 -6.53 8.64
C ASP A 108 1.28 -6.64 7.54
N THR A 109 0.44 -7.67 7.60
CA THR A 109 -0.64 -7.90 6.63
C THR A 109 -1.96 -8.07 7.34
N TYR A 110 -2.98 -7.38 6.85
CA TYR A 110 -4.32 -7.32 7.42
C TYR A 110 -5.37 -7.57 6.32
N ALA A 111 -6.50 -8.17 6.70
CA ALA A 111 -7.69 -8.21 5.87
C ALA A 111 -8.37 -6.83 5.82
N TRP A 112 -9.21 -6.58 4.81
CA TRP A 112 -9.93 -5.30 4.68
C TRP A 112 -10.86 -5.01 5.86
N GLY A 113 -11.49 -6.06 6.42
CA GLY A 113 -12.28 -5.95 7.65
C GLY A 113 -11.49 -5.53 8.89
N GLU A 114 -10.15 -5.59 8.84
CA GLU A 114 -9.24 -5.20 9.91
C GLU A 114 -8.63 -3.81 9.68
N LEU A 115 -9.14 -3.02 8.72
CA LEU A 115 -8.66 -1.67 8.42
C LEU A 115 -8.47 -0.79 9.67
N PRO A 116 -9.41 -0.74 10.64
CA PRO A 116 -9.19 0.04 11.87
C PRO A 116 -7.96 -0.39 12.66
N SER A 117 -7.73 -1.71 12.80
CA SER A 117 -6.57 -2.27 13.48
C SER A 117 -5.26 -1.99 12.73
N ALA A 118 -5.30 -2.10 11.40
CA ALA A 118 -4.15 -1.80 10.55
C ALA A 118 -3.70 -0.33 10.69
N LEU A 119 -4.66 0.60 10.72
CA LEU A 119 -4.36 2.03 10.90
C LEU A 119 -3.95 2.39 12.33
N ALA A 120 -4.43 1.66 13.34
CA ALA A 120 -3.97 1.83 14.71
C ALA A 120 -2.47 1.52 14.86
N GLY A 121 -1.99 0.48 14.17
CA GLY A 121 -0.57 0.08 14.17
C GLY A 121 0.40 1.10 13.54
N LEU A 122 -0.11 2.10 12.81
CA LEU A 122 0.71 3.14 12.19
C LEU A 122 1.13 4.26 13.17
N GLU A 123 0.57 4.33 14.38
CA GLU A 123 0.92 5.35 15.40
C GLU A 123 0.81 6.81 14.90
N VAL A 124 -0.12 7.08 14.00
CA VAL A 124 -0.37 8.42 13.41
C VAL A 124 -1.36 9.23 14.25
N ASP A 125 -1.43 10.54 14.03
CA ASP A 125 -2.46 11.38 14.63
C ASP A 125 -3.86 11.06 14.08
N GLU A 126 -4.90 11.49 14.79
CA GLU A 126 -6.29 11.19 14.44
C GLU A 126 -6.73 11.81 13.10
N GLY A 127 -6.22 12.99 12.75
CA GLY A 127 -6.52 13.63 11.48
C GLY A 127 -5.98 12.82 10.31
N THR A 128 -4.71 12.41 10.40
CA THR A 128 -4.08 11.50 9.43
C THR A 128 -4.80 10.15 9.38
N ARG A 129 -5.11 9.54 10.53
CA ARG A 129 -5.83 8.25 10.62
C ARG A 129 -7.17 8.31 9.87
N ARG A 130 -7.97 9.35 10.11
CA ARG A 130 -9.26 9.55 9.46
C ARG A 130 -9.12 9.68 7.94
N ARG A 131 -8.16 10.47 7.46
CA ARG A 131 -7.89 10.63 6.01
C ARG A 131 -7.47 9.32 5.36
N LEU A 132 -6.59 8.56 6.02
CA LEU A 132 -6.18 7.23 5.56
C LEU A 132 -7.36 6.27 5.50
N HIS A 133 -8.23 6.29 6.50
CA HIS A 133 -9.44 5.48 6.52
C HIS A 133 -10.38 5.83 5.37
N GLU A 134 -10.69 7.12 5.17
CA GLU A 134 -11.56 7.60 4.08
C GLU A 134 -11.03 7.15 2.71
N VAL A 135 -9.74 7.34 2.46
CA VAL A 135 -9.07 6.97 1.22
C VAL A 135 -9.04 5.45 1.01
N ALA A 136 -8.69 4.69 2.05
CA ALA A 136 -8.62 3.23 1.97
C ALA A 136 -10.01 2.63 1.74
N TRP A 137 -11.02 3.13 2.46
CA TRP A 137 -12.38 2.69 2.32
C TRP A 137 -12.98 3.04 0.96
N GLY A 138 -12.73 4.26 0.46
CA GLY A 138 -13.15 4.66 -0.90
C GLY A 138 -12.57 3.76 -1.98
N PHE A 139 -11.29 3.41 -1.89
CA PHE A 139 -10.66 2.46 -2.81
C PHE A 139 -11.30 1.07 -2.71
N HIS A 140 -11.53 0.57 -1.49
CA HIS A 140 -12.15 -0.74 -1.29
C HIS A 140 -13.58 -0.80 -1.85
N GLN A 141 -14.40 0.24 -1.65
CA GLN A 141 -15.75 0.30 -2.22
C GLN A 141 -15.73 0.27 -3.76
N GLN A 142 -14.71 0.87 -4.38
CA GLN A 142 -14.61 0.97 -5.83
C GLN A 142 -14.04 -0.30 -6.48
N HIS A 143 -13.11 -0.98 -5.82
CA HIS A 143 -12.31 -2.05 -6.43
C HIS A 143 -12.29 -3.37 -5.65
N GLY A 144 -12.59 -3.34 -4.36
CA GLY A 144 -12.54 -4.48 -3.48
C GLY A 144 -13.72 -5.44 -3.70
N PRO A 145 -13.58 -6.71 -3.26
CA PRO A 145 -14.71 -7.60 -3.14
C PRO A 145 -15.71 -7.04 -2.12
N ALA A 146 -17.01 -7.34 -2.29
CA ALA A 146 -17.99 -7.02 -1.26
C ALA A 146 -17.57 -7.70 0.06
N LEU A 147 -17.44 -6.91 1.12
CA LEU A 147 -17.14 -7.47 2.43
C LEU A 147 -18.25 -8.44 2.85
N PRO A 148 -17.91 -9.57 3.49
CA PRO A 148 -18.93 -10.41 4.10
C PRO A 148 -19.73 -9.57 5.08
N ARG A 149 -21.06 -9.64 4.97
CA ARG A 149 -21.93 -9.04 5.99
C ARG A 149 -21.61 -9.72 7.30
N VAL A 150 -21.08 -8.97 8.25
CA VAL A 150 -20.95 -9.43 9.63
C VAL A 150 -22.35 -9.33 10.19
N ASP A 151 -23.09 -10.43 10.18
CA ASP A 151 -24.33 -10.51 10.92
C ASP A 151 -23.95 -10.39 12.40
N ALA A 152 -24.33 -9.29 13.03
CA ALA A 152 -24.10 -9.08 14.45
C ALA A 152 -25.00 -10.07 15.22
N GLU A 153 -24.37 -11.09 15.82
CA GLU A 153 -24.99 -11.93 16.86
C GLU A 153 -25.16 -11.15 18.17
#